data_AF-A0A8H8MBT6-F1
#
_entry.id   AF-A0A8H8MBT6-F1
#
_cell.length_a   1.000
_cell.length_b   1.000
_cell.length_c   1.000
_cell.angle_alpha   90.00
_cell.angle_beta   90.00
_cell.angle_gamma   90.00
#
_symmetry.space_group_name_H-M   'P 1'
#
loop_
_entity.id
_entity.type
_entity.pdbx_description
1 polymer ?
#
loop_
_entity_poly.entity_id
_entity_poly.type
_entity_poly.pdbx_seq_one_letter_code
_entity_poly.pdbx_strand_id
1 'polypeptide(L)'
;MLVLFGLVAASLVAAQQSTCSNFGVSDGSNCLCPPGFGGSSCDVPACGGNIFDGAQRSVSQNSSTGGMSLSGCACESGWGGSGCNVCQSPGVCQSAFAAARSSNSGSSSSLLGAGELGNQTLTCNTQSRVYAAQEMSCAVINPTLQAIFPLQANLNILRTLDPTLTPSPNLTSFGSAGSALAQLIYDGVEQFYCSATDCKQNVGNDTTEWVCSSLKCQCRDGTAFCGGGRIPGAFLLFETHV
;
A
#
# COMPACT_ATOMS: atom_id res chain seq x y z
N MET A 1 -27.84 -43.04 45.72
CA MET A 1 -28.34 -42.14 44.66
C MET A 1 -27.13 -41.41 44.10
N LEU A 2 -26.53 -41.93 43.03
CA LEU A 2 -25.28 -41.44 42.45
C LEU A 2 -25.63 -40.48 41.32
N VAL A 3 -25.35 -39.18 41.48
CA VAL A 3 -25.61 -38.17 40.45
C VAL A 3 -24.32 -38.01 39.64
N LEU A 4 -24.30 -38.56 38.42
CA LEU A 4 -23.24 -38.28 37.44
C LEU A 4 -23.42 -36.85 36.90
N PHE A 5 -22.45 -35.98 37.19
CA PHE A 5 -22.31 -34.70 36.48
C PHE A 5 -21.58 -34.95 35.16
N GLY A 6 -22.30 -34.80 34.04
CA GLY A 6 -21.73 -34.83 32.70
C GLY A 6 -20.97 -33.53 32.41
N LEU A 7 -19.68 -33.65 32.12
CA LEU A 7 -18.85 -32.56 31.57
C LEU A 7 -19.21 -32.36 30.09
N VAL A 8 -19.95 -31.30 29.78
CA VAL A 8 -20.12 -30.82 28.41
C VAL A 8 -18.87 -30.04 28.02
N ALA A 9 -18.00 -30.64 27.21
CA ALA A 9 -16.89 -29.95 26.58
C ALA A 9 -17.44 -28.99 25.51
N ALA A 10 -17.53 -27.70 25.85
CA ALA A 10 -17.83 -26.66 24.87
C ALA A 10 -16.59 -26.47 23.97
N SER A 11 -16.67 -26.95 22.73
CA SER A 11 -15.70 -26.69 21.68
C SER A 11 -15.71 -25.19 21.35
N LEU A 12 -14.79 -24.44 21.95
CA LEU A 12 -14.50 -23.06 21.55
C LEU A 12 -13.83 -23.13 20.17
N VAL A 13 -14.61 -22.93 19.12
CA VAL A 13 -14.07 -22.62 17.78
C VAL A 13 -13.50 -21.21 17.88
N ALA A 14 -12.21 -21.09 18.16
CA ALA A 14 -11.49 -19.84 17.96
C ALA A 14 -11.57 -19.52 16.45
N ALA A 15 -12.37 -18.52 16.08
CA ALA A 15 -12.26 -17.94 14.76
C ALA A 15 -10.81 -17.47 14.61
N GLN A 16 -10.05 -18.07 13.68
CA GLN A 16 -8.76 -17.55 13.27
C GLN A 16 -9.01 -16.17 12.67
N GLN A 17 -8.88 -15.13 13.47
CA GLN A 17 -8.87 -13.77 12.99
C GLN A 17 -7.57 -13.61 12.21
N SER A 18 -7.66 -13.55 10.88
CA SER A 18 -6.51 -13.33 10.01
C SER A 18 -5.88 -11.98 10.38
N THR A 19 -4.66 -12.02 10.92
CA THR A 19 -3.87 -10.82 11.18
C THR A 19 -3.35 -10.31 9.84
N CYS A 20 -3.96 -9.25 9.33
CA CYS A 20 -3.53 -8.62 8.09
C CYS A 20 -2.22 -7.87 8.31
N SER A 21 -1.22 -8.16 7.48
CA SER A 21 0.06 -7.45 7.45
C SER A 21 -0.06 -6.14 6.70
N ASN A 22 0.96 -5.27 6.81
CA ASN A 22 1.04 -4.00 6.11
C ASN A 22 -0.21 -3.13 6.28
N PHE A 23 -0.78 -3.14 7.50
CA PHE A 23 -2.00 -2.40 7.84
C PHE A 23 -3.21 -2.73 6.95
N GLY A 24 -3.25 -3.91 6.34
CA GLY A 24 -4.45 -4.42 5.69
C GLY A 24 -5.63 -4.51 6.67
N VAL A 25 -6.84 -4.53 6.12
CA VAL A 25 -8.08 -4.56 6.91
C VAL A 25 -8.73 -5.93 6.76
N SER A 26 -9.18 -6.52 7.86
CA SER A 26 -9.89 -7.81 7.83
C SER A 26 -11.27 -7.65 7.19
N ASP A 27 -11.56 -8.52 6.22
CA ASP A 27 -12.87 -8.67 5.56
C ASP A 27 -13.34 -10.12 5.73
N GLY A 28 -13.75 -10.44 6.96
CA GLY A 28 -14.07 -11.80 7.37
C GLY A 28 -12.82 -12.66 7.56
N SER A 29 -12.69 -13.73 6.76
CA SER A 29 -11.52 -14.62 6.79
C SER A 29 -10.34 -14.13 5.97
N ASN A 30 -10.54 -13.12 5.12
CA ASN A 30 -9.53 -12.58 4.20
C ASN A 30 -9.07 -11.19 4.62
N CYS A 31 -8.01 -10.70 3.98
CA CYS A 31 -7.53 -9.33 4.15
C CYS A 31 -7.75 -8.50 2.88
N LEU A 32 -8.26 -7.29 3.07
CA LEU A 32 -8.20 -6.21 2.08
C LEU A 32 -6.82 -5.57 2.17
N CYS A 33 -6.06 -5.66 1.08
CA CYS A 33 -4.68 -5.22 1.05
C CYS A 33 -4.56 -3.79 0.53
N PRO A 34 -3.64 -2.98 1.09
CA PRO A 34 -3.31 -1.71 0.48
C PRO A 34 -2.77 -1.90 -0.94
N PRO A 35 -2.86 -0.87 -1.79
CA PRO A 35 -2.26 -0.88 -3.11
C PRO A 35 -0.77 -1.27 -3.06
N GLY A 36 -0.36 -2.18 -3.96
CA GLY A 36 0.99 -2.72 -3.97
C GLY A 36 1.19 -3.96 -3.08
N PHE A 37 0.14 -4.51 -2.47
CA PHE A 37 0.17 -5.74 -1.70
C PHE A 37 -0.90 -6.74 -2.14
N GLY A 38 -0.66 -8.01 -1.86
CA GLY A 38 -1.59 -9.10 -2.12
C GLY A 38 -1.33 -10.31 -1.23
N GLY A 39 -1.96 -11.43 -1.58
CA GLY A 39 -2.01 -12.62 -0.75
C GLY A 39 -3.12 -12.54 0.31
N SER A 40 -3.44 -13.66 0.95
CA SER A 40 -4.54 -13.73 1.93
C SER A 40 -4.29 -12.91 3.19
N SER A 41 -3.03 -12.56 3.46
CA SER A 41 -2.55 -11.82 4.64
C SER A 41 -1.92 -10.47 4.31
N CYS A 42 -1.93 -10.02 3.05
CA CYS A 42 -1.29 -8.77 2.60
C CYS A 42 0.21 -8.68 2.89
N ASP A 43 0.87 -9.82 3.09
CA ASP A 43 2.28 -9.93 3.45
C ASP A 43 3.20 -10.03 2.23
N VAL A 44 2.64 -10.07 1.02
CA VAL A 44 3.41 -10.20 -0.22
C VAL A 44 3.22 -8.94 -1.08
N PRO A 45 4.30 -8.31 -1.58
CA PRO A 45 4.17 -7.21 -2.53
C PRO A 45 3.51 -7.70 -3.83
N ALA A 46 2.58 -6.89 -4.33
CA ALA A 46 1.91 -7.07 -5.61
C ALA A 46 2.43 -6.06 -6.63
N CYS A 47 2.60 -6.49 -7.87
CA CYS A 47 3.21 -5.70 -8.93
C CYS A 47 2.69 -6.09 -10.32
N GLY A 48 3.10 -5.32 -11.34
CA GLY A 48 2.63 -5.48 -12.72
C GLY A 48 1.26 -4.88 -12.97
N GLY A 49 0.86 -4.71 -14.24
CA GLY A 49 -0.41 -4.05 -14.57
C GLY A 49 -0.48 -2.60 -14.08
N ASN A 50 -1.64 -2.20 -13.57
CA ASN A 50 -1.92 -0.88 -13.03
C ASN A 50 -2.71 -0.94 -11.71
N ILE A 51 -2.91 0.22 -11.05
CA ILE A 51 -3.59 0.30 -9.75
C ILE A 51 -5.06 -0.20 -9.79
N PHE A 52 -5.72 -0.11 -10.95
CA PHE A 52 -7.12 -0.50 -11.09
C PHE A 52 -7.34 -2.03 -11.15
N ASP A 53 -6.27 -2.79 -11.38
CA ASP A 53 -6.31 -4.26 -11.40
C ASP A 53 -6.46 -4.86 -9.98
N GLY A 54 -6.17 -4.07 -8.93
CA GLY A 54 -6.38 -4.45 -7.54
C GLY A 54 -5.76 -5.81 -7.16
N ALA A 55 -6.56 -6.69 -6.57
CA ALA A 55 -6.13 -8.02 -6.11
C ALA A 55 -5.82 -9.01 -7.25
N GLN A 56 -6.16 -8.70 -8.51
CA GLN A 56 -5.84 -9.55 -9.66
C GLN A 56 -4.37 -9.42 -10.09
N ARG A 57 -3.66 -8.45 -9.51
CA ARG A 57 -2.25 -8.22 -9.81
C ARG A 57 -1.41 -9.39 -9.32
N SER A 58 -0.34 -9.67 -10.07
CA SER A 58 0.59 -10.73 -9.71
C SER A 58 1.31 -10.35 -8.42
N VAL A 59 1.38 -11.31 -7.50
CA VAL A 59 2.20 -11.18 -6.29
C VAL A 59 3.60 -11.72 -6.55
N SER A 60 4.59 -11.15 -5.86
CA SER A 60 5.94 -11.67 -5.90
C SER A 60 5.97 -13.13 -5.43
N GLN A 61 6.57 -13.99 -6.25
CA GLN A 61 6.75 -15.41 -5.94
C GLN A 61 8.18 -15.76 -5.56
N ASN A 62 9.07 -14.78 -5.39
CA ASN A 62 10.47 -15.06 -5.16
C ASN A 62 10.72 -15.61 -3.74
N SER A 63 10.83 -16.92 -3.64
CA SER A 63 11.04 -17.64 -2.38
C SER A 63 12.40 -17.35 -1.73
N SER A 64 13.44 -16.98 -2.49
CA SER A 64 14.76 -16.66 -1.92
C SER A 64 14.76 -15.36 -1.10
N THR A 65 13.79 -14.48 -1.36
CA THR A 65 13.54 -13.26 -0.59
C THR A 65 12.31 -13.39 0.30
N GLY A 66 11.82 -14.61 0.56
CA GLY A 66 10.58 -14.82 1.33
C GLY A 66 9.33 -14.17 0.72
N GLY A 67 9.30 -14.02 -0.61
CA GLY A 67 8.22 -13.32 -1.33
C GLY A 67 8.34 -11.79 -1.35
N MET A 68 9.35 -11.19 -0.71
CA MET A 68 9.42 -9.73 -0.52
C MET A 68 10.02 -8.93 -1.70
N SER A 69 10.36 -9.57 -2.81
CA SER A 69 11.05 -8.90 -3.93
C SER A 69 10.11 -8.41 -5.02
N LEU A 70 10.23 -7.14 -5.39
CA LEU A 70 9.64 -6.55 -6.59
C LEU A 70 10.54 -6.69 -7.83
N SER A 71 11.66 -7.42 -7.72
CA SER A 71 12.55 -7.70 -8.85
C SER A 71 11.84 -8.52 -9.93
N GLY A 72 11.84 -8.04 -11.18
CA GLY A 72 11.20 -8.72 -12.31
C GLY A 72 9.77 -8.28 -12.60
N CYS A 73 9.26 -7.32 -11.83
CA CYS A 73 7.98 -6.68 -12.10
C CYS A 73 8.12 -5.61 -13.19
N ALA A 74 7.40 -5.76 -14.31
CA ALA A 74 7.27 -4.73 -15.33
C ALA A 74 5.89 -4.09 -15.26
N CYS A 75 5.85 -2.75 -15.22
CA CYS A 75 4.61 -2.00 -15.22
C CYS A 75 3.99 -1.94 -16.61
N GLU A 76 2.66 -1.81 -16.67
CA GLU A 76 1.98 -1.50 -17.92
C GLU A 76 2.44 -0.13 -18.46
N SER A 77 2.33 0.07 -19.77
CA SER A 77 2.70 1.33 -20.42
C SER A 77 2.02 2.54 -19.75
N GLY A 78 2.84 3.51 -19.36
CA GLY A 78 2.40 4.73 -18.68
C GLY A 78 2.10 4.58 -17.19
N TRP A 79 2.46 3.44 -16.60
CA TRP A 79 2.50 3.21 -15.16
C TRP A 79 3.94 3.00 -14.68
N GLY A 80 4.20 3.30 -13.42
CA GLY A 80 5.52 3.17 -12.83
C GLY A 80 5.52 3.19 -11.31
N GLY A 81 6.73 3.42 -10.77
CA GLY A 81 7.02 3.18 -9.35
C GLY A 81 7.23 1.70 -9.07
N SER A 82 7.82 1.39 -7.91
CA SER A 82 8.21 0.01 -7.59
C SER A 82 7.02 -0.97 -7.56
N GLY A 83 5.83 -0.47 -7.24
CA GLY A 83 4.58 -1.24 -7.23
C GLY A 83 3.65 -0.95 -8.41
N CYS A 84 4.08 -0.30 -9.50
CA CYS A 84 3.24 0.07 -10.66
C CYS A 84 1.92 0.80 -10.33
N ASN A 85 1.89 1.56 -9.24
CA ASN A 85 0.72 2.32 -8.77
C ASN A 85 0.74 3.78 -9.25
N VAL A 86 1.86 4.23 -9.81
CA VAL A 86 2.07 5.65 -10.15
C VAL A 86 1.79 5.84 -11.63
N CYS A 87 0.81 6.67 -11.97
CA CYS A 87 0.58 7.08 -13.34
C CYS A 87 1.73 7.97 -13.84
N GLN A 88 2.06 7.88 -15.12
CA GLN A 88 3.16 8.64 -15.73
C GLN A 88 2.72 9.52 -16.90
N SER A 89 1.46 9.40 -17.35
CA SER A 89 0.94 10.22 -18.44
C SER A 89 -0.51 10.68 -18.18
N PRO A 90 -0.93 11.84 -18.71
CA PRO A 90 -2.19 12.48 -18.33
C PRO A 90 -3.45 11.61 -18.50
N GLY A 91 -3.47 10.72 -19.51
CA GLY A 91 -4.64 9.93 -19.87
C GLY A 91 -4.71 8.51 -19.30
N VAL A 92 -3.63 7.97 -18.73
CA VAL A 92 -3.62 6.54 -18.33
C VAL A 92 -4.58 6.23 -17.19
N CYS A 93 -4.79 7.16 -16.25
CA CYS A 93 -5.78 7.00 -15.18
C CYS A 93 -7.20 6.86 -15.75
N GLN A 94 -7.54 7.70 -16.74
CA GLN A 94 -8.85 7.66 -17.38
C GLN A 94 -9.06 6.34 -18.13
N SER A 95 -8.07 5.93 -18.92
CA SER A 95 -8.15 4.70 -19.71
C SER A 95 -8.26 3.45 -18.82
N ALA A 96 -7.43 3.36 -17.77
CA ALA A 96 -7.45 2.23 -16.85
C ALA A 96 -8.76 2.17 -16.04
N PHE A 97 -9.27 3.31 -15.57
CA PHE A 97 -10.57 3.37 -14.90
C PHE A 97 -11.72 2.93 -15.81
N ALA A 98 -11.73 3.39 -17.08
CA ALA A 98 -12.75 2.97 -18.05
C ALA A 98 -12.68 1.46 -18.33
N ALA A 99 -11.48 0.90 -18.45
CA ALA A 99 -11.26 -0.53 -18.64
C ALA A 99 -11.77 -1.34 -17.43
N ALA A 100 -11.40 -0.94 -16.20
CA ALA A 100 -11.86 -1.59 -14.98
C ALA A 100 -13.39 -1.56 -14.84
N ARG A 101 -14.03 -0.44 -15.22
CA ARG A 101 -15.50 -0.33 -15.26
C ARG A 101 -16.14 -1.29 -16.27
N SER A 102 -15.53 -1.46 -17.44
CA SER A 102 -16.02 -2.39 -18.46
C SER A 102 -15.90 -3.84 -18.03
N SER A 103 -14.82 -4.18 -17.31
CA SER A 103 -14.57 -5.52 -16.77
C SER A 103 -15.47 -5.90 -15.59
N ASN A 104 -15.96 -4.92 -14.83
CA ASN A 104 -16.79 -5.12 -13.63
C ASN A 104 -18.29 -5.33 -13.89
N SER A 105 -18.68 -5.88 -15.04
CA SER A 105 -20.09 -6.21 -15.35
C SER A 105 -20.66 -7.38 -14.51
N GLY A 106 -19.97 -7.80 -13.44
CA GLY A 106 -20.41 -8.88 -12.55
C GLY A 106 -19.62 -9.08 -11.24
N SER A 107 -18.83 -8.11 -10.77
CA SER A 107 -18.06 -8.26 -9.51
C SER A 107 -18.19 -7.02 -8.63
N SER A 108 -18.52 -7.25 -7.36
CA SER A 108 -18.83 -6.28 -6.30
C SER A 108 -17.63 -5.48 -5.79
N SER A 109 -16.61 -5.25 -6.62
CA SER A 109 -15.59 -4.25 -6.32
C SER A 109 -16.24 -2.88 -6.52
N SER A 110 -16.44 -2.16 -5.42
CA SER A 110 -17.12 -0.87 -5.33
C SER A 110 -16.35 0.19 -6.12
N LEU A 111 -16.45 0.14 -7.44
CA LEU A 111 -16.21 1.27 -8.32
C LEU A 111 -17.39 2.21 -8.10
N LEU A 112 -17.13 3.45 -7.72
CA LEU A 112 -18.19 4.44 -7.52
C LEU A 112 -19.07 4.50 -8.77
N GLY A 113 -20.40 4.49 -8.54
CA GLY A 113 -21.39 4.48 -9.61
C GLY A 113 -21.31 5.76 -10.44
N ALA A 114 -21.78 5.72 -11.68
CA ALA A 114 -21.75 6.86 -12.61
C ALA A 114 -22.59 8.08 -12.16
N GLY A 115 -23.22 8.03 -10.97
CA GLY A 115 -23.97 9.12 -10.35
C GLY A 115 -23.40 9.61 -9.00
N GLU A 116 -22.31 9.02 -8.49
CA GLU A 116 -21.71 9.39 -7.19
C GLU A 116 -20.47 10.28 -7.33
N LEU A 117 -19.80 10.24 -8.49
CA LEU A 117 -18.77 11.20 -8.89
C LEU A 117 -19.36 12.10 -9.98
N GLY A 118 -19.23 13.42 -9.82
CA GLY A 118 -19.64 14.40 -10.84
C GLY A 118 -18.89 14.24 -12.17
N ASN A 119 -17.90 15.10 -12.44
CA ASN A 119 -17.04 14.92 -13.61
C ASN A 119 -16.13 13.70 -13.40
N GLN A 120 -16.37 12.62 -14.15
CA GLN A 120 -15.59 11.37 -14.07
C GLN A 120 -14.27 11.40 -14.86
N THR A 121 -13.80 12.59 -15.23
CA THR A 121 -12.51 12.77 -15.89
C THR A 121 -11.40 12.65 -14.86
N LEU A 122 -10.68 11.53 -14.91
CA LEU A 122 -9.46 11.30 -14.15
C LEU A 122 -8.26 11.83 -14.94
N THR A 123 -7.36 12.50 -14.24
CA THR A 123 -6.10 12.98 -14.79
C THR A 123 -4.96 12.47 -13.92
N CYS A 124 -3.85 12.11 -14.55
CA CYS A 124 -2.63 11.87 -13.82
C CYS A 124 -2.09 13.19 -13.25
N ASN A 125 -2.28 13.39 -11.94
CA ASN A 125 -1.78 14.56 -11.24
C ASN A 125 -0.29 14.40 -10.94
N THR A 126 0.55 15.29 -11.48
CA THR A 126 2.00 15.30 -11.26
C THR A 126 2.45 16.32 -10.20
N GLN A 127 1.50 17.03 -9.58
CA GLN A 127 1.78 17.98 -8.50
C GLN A 127 1.78 17.28 -7.14
N SER A 128 2.40 17.91 -6.14
CA SER A 128 2.45 17.39 -4.76
C SER A 128 1.11 17.46 -4.02
N ARG A 129 0.14 18.22 -4.53
CA ARG A 129 -1.19 18.39 -3.96
C ARG A 129 -2.06 17.16 -4.19
N VAL A 130 -2.56 16.57 -3.12
CA VAL A 130 -3.55 15.49 -3.11
C VAL A 130 -4.96 16.07 -3.24
N TYR A 131 -5.76 15.50 -4.15
CA TYR A 131 -7.17 15.87 -4.35
C TYR A 131 -8.16 14.85 -3.78
N ALA A 132 -7.82 13.56 -3.81
CA ALA A 132 -8.63 12.48 -3.24
C ALA A 132 -7.71 11.44 -2.57
N ALA A 133 -6.89 10.78 -3.39
CA ALA A 133 -5.73 10.02 -2.97
C ALA A 133 -4.59 10.24 -3.98
N GLN A 134 -3.36 9.99 -3.56
CA GLN A 134 -2.19 10.12 -4.42
C GLN A 134 -1.19 9.01 -4.13
N GLU A 135 -0.76 8.34 -5.19
CA GLU A 135 0.37 7.41 -5.20
C GLU A 135 1.61 8.11 -5.74
N MET A 136 2.75 7.88 -5.09
CA MET A 136 4.05 8.34 -5.55
C MET A 136 5.12 7.33 -5.23
N SER A 137 6.20 7.34 -6.01
CA SER A 137 7.36 6.48 -5.82
C SER A 137 8.61 7.30 -6.12
N CYS A 138 9.54 7.38 -5.18
CA CYS A 138 10.72 8.24 -5.26
C CYS A 138 11.97 7.51 -4.80
N ALA A 139 13.11 7.82 -5.41
CA ALA A 139 14.40 7.36 -4.91
C ALA A 139 14.73 8.05 -3.58
N VAL A 140 15.19 7.28 -2.59
CA VAL A 140 15.66 7.82 -1.31
C VAL A 140 17.13 8.18 -1.47
N ILE A 141 17.40 9.47 -1.72
CA ILE A 141 18.74 10.00 -1.93
C ILE A 141 19.20 10.67 -0.65
N ASN A 142 19.94 9.92 0.18
CA ASN A 142 20.52 10.43 1.41
C ASN A 142 21.97 9.92 1.54
N PRO A 143 23.00 10.80 1.54
CA PRO A 143 24.40 10.39 1.58
C PRO A 143 24.76 9.52 2.79
N THR A 144 24.19 9.81 3.97
CA THR A 144 24.42 9.04 5.19
C THR A 144 23.86 7.63 5.06
N LEU A 145 22.64 7.51 4.52
CA LEU A 145 22.04 6.22 4.26
C LEU A 145 22.85 5.43 3.23
N GLN A 146 23.23 6.07 2.13
CA GLN A 146 23.97 5.46 1.02
C GLN A 146 25.39 5.05 1.39
N ALA A 147 26.00 5.68 2.40
CA ALA A 147 27.29 5.25 2.94
C ALA A 147 27.23 3.86 3.60
N ILE A 148 26.05 3.49 4.13
CA ILE A 148 25.83 2.22 4.83
C ILE A 148 25.14 1.20 3.91
N PHE A 149 24.19 1.68 3.11
CA PHE A 149 23.34 0.90 2.23
C PHE A 149 23.47 1.44 0.80
N PRO A 150 24.53 1.02 0.05
CA PRO A 150 24.92 1.67 -1.20
C PRO A 150 24.04 1.31 -2.40
N LEU A 151 23.12 0.35 -2.26
CA LEU A 151 22.22 -0.04 -3.34
C LEU A 151 21.00 0.90 -3.40
N GLN A 152 20.14 0.67 -4.40
CA GLN A 152 19.00 1.55 -4.63
C GLN A 152 17.95 1.40 -3.52
N ALA A 153 17.55 2.53 -2.92
CA ALA A 153 16.40 2.63 -2.04
C ALA A 153 15.29 3.43 -2.71
N ASN A 154 14.06 2.94 -2.67
CA ASN A 154 12.87 3.62 -3.17
C ASN A 154 11.80 3.66 -2.07
N LEU A 155 11.09 4.78 -1.98
CA LEU A 155 9.97 5.00 -1.08
C LEU A 155 8.69 5.14 -1.91
N ASN A 156 7.74 4.22 -1.72
CA ASN A 156 6.39 4.39 -2.21
C ASN A 156 5.55 5.05 -1.13
N ILE A 157 4.68 6.00 -1.50
CA ILE A 157 3.79 6.68 -0.57
C ILE A 157 2.39 6.75 -1.19
N LEU A 158 1.41 6.26 -0.45
CA LEU A 158 -0.01 6.49 -0.70
C LEU A 158 -0.52 7.50 0.31
N ARG A 159 -1.03 8.65 -0.14
CA ARG A 159 -1.67 9.65 0.72
C ARG A 159 -3.16 9.66 0.42
N THR A 160 -3.97 9.54 1.45
CA THR A 160 -5.44 9.54 1.35
C THR A 160 -5.97 10.80 2.02
N LEU A 161 -6.42 11.76 1.20
CA LEU A 161 -7.10 12.96 1.69
C LEU A 161 -8.53 12.62 2.08
N ASP A 162 -9.28 12.07 1.14
CA ASP A 162 -10.64 11.61 1.34
C ASP A 162 -10.91 10.41 0.43
N PRO A 163 -11.05 9.19 0.99
CA PRO A 163 -11.26 7.99 0.18
C PRO A 163 -12.61 8.02 -0.54
N THR A 164 -13.60 8.79 -0.07
CA THR A 164 -14.93 8.88 -0.69
C THR A 164 -14.90 9.59 -2.05
N LEU A 165 -13.84 10.36 -2.32
CA LEU A 165 -13.63 11.05 -3.59
C LEU A 165 -12.85 10.21 -4.60
N THR A 166 -12.48 8.98 -4.25
CA THR A 166 -11.63 8.12 -5.06
C THR A 166 -12.46 7.19 -5.93
N PRO A 167 -12.07 6.90 -7.18
CA PRO A 167 -12.91 6.13 -8.11
C PRO A 167 -13.26 4.72 -7.60
N SER A 168 -12.39 4.16 -6.77
CA SER A 168 -12.62 2.91 -6.06
C SER A 168 -11.93 2.94 -4.69
N PRO A 169 -12.68 3.16 -3.60
CA PRO A 169 -12.16 3.08 -2.24
C PRO A 169 -11.60 1.67 -1.96
N ASN A 170 -10.53 1.59 -1.18
CA ASN A 170 -9.79 0.36 -0.85
C ASN A 170 -9.04 -0.29 -2.03
N LEU A 171 -9.04 0.33 -3.21
CA LEU A 171 -8.31 -0.15 -4.39
C LEU A 171 -7.44 0.95 -5.01
N THR A 172 -8.01 2.12 -5.28
CA THR A 172 -7.27 3.32 -5.73
C THR A 172 -6.88 4.25 -4.58
N SER A 173 -7.29 3.90 -3.38
CA SER A 173 -6.98 4.55 -2.11
C SER A 173 -7.06 3.53 -0.99
N PHE A 174 -6.49 3.85 0.17
CA PHE A 174 -6.54 2.98 1.32
C PHE A 174 -6.39 3.78 2.62
N GLY A 175 -6.93 3.23 3.71
CA GLY A 175 -6.96 3.91 5.01
C GLY A 175 -8.07 4.97 5.11
N SER A 176 -8.11 5.63 6.26
CA SER A 176 -9.08 6.69 6.55
C SER A 176 -8.73 8.00 5.85
N ALA A 177 -9.67 8.95 5.81
CA ALA A 177 -9.38 10.33 5.46
C ALA A 177 -8.24 10.90 6.33
N GLY A 178 -7.34 11.69 5.73
CA GLY A 178 -6.17 12.23 6.41
C GLY A 178 -5.20 11.14 6.88
N SER A 179 -4.92 10.14 6.04
CA SER A 179 -3.93 9.11 6.34
C SER A 179 -2.85 9.02 5.25
N ALA A 180 -1.74 8.37 5.58
CA ALA A 180 -0.73 7.99 4.61
C ALA A 180 -0.19 6.60 4.90
N LEU A 181 0.24 5.92 3.86
CA LEU A 181 0.97 4.67 3.92
C LEU A 181 2.28 4.85 3.19
N ALA A 182 3.34 4.25 3.70
CA ALA A 182 4.68 4.34 3.11
C ALA A 182 5.37 2.99 3.09
N GLN A 183 5.97 2.64 1.96
CA GLN A 183 6.70 1.39 1.77
C GLN A 183 8.13 1.70 1.35
N LEU A 184 9.11 1.24 2.14
CA LEU A 184 10.51 1.35 1.76
C LEU A 184 10.99 0.05 1.12
N ILE A 185 11.61 0.16 -0.05
CA ILE A 185 12.19 -0.94 -0.81
C ILE A 185 13.67 -0.66 -0.99
N TYR A 186 14.52 -1.64 -0.71
CA TYR A 186 15.95 -1.57 -0.88
C TYR A 186 16.42 -2.76 -1.72
N ASP A 187 17.12 -2.47 -2.81
CA ASP A 187 17.58 -3.46 -3.80
C ASP A 187 16.46 -4.40 -4.28
N GLY A 188 15.28 -3.82 -4.52
CA GLY A 188 14.09 -4.56 -4.93
C GLY A 188 13.37 -5.32 -3.81
N VAL A 189 13.93 -5.40 -2.59
CA VAL A 189 13.32 -6.10 -1.44
C VAL A 189 12.64 -5.11 -0.50
N GLU A 190 11.40 -5.37 -0.13
CA GLU A 190 10.71 -4.58 0.90
C GLU A 190 11.45 -4.64 2.25
N GLN A 191 11.66 -3.48 2.87
CA GLN A 191 12.35 -3.35 4.15
C GLN A 191 11.37 -3.14 5.29
N PHE A 192 10.53 -2.11 5.21
CA PHE A 192 9.51 -1.84 6.20
C PHE A 192 8.35 -1.09 5.56
N TYR A 193 7.22 -1.13 6.26
CA TYR A 193 6.01 -0.46 5.84
C TYR A 193 5.44 0.35 7.00
N CYS A 194 4.94 1.54 6.72
CA CYS A 194 4.43 2.46 7.73
C CYS A 194 3.01 2.93 7.41
N SER A 195 2.25 3.19 8.47
CA SER A 195 0.98 3.90 8.44
C SER A 195 1.06 5.15 9.30
N ALA A 196 0.59 6.25 8.75
CA ALA A 196 0.47 7.54 9.41
C ALA A 196 -1.00 7.98 9.43
N THR A 197 -1.42 8.57 10.55
CA THR A 197 -2.79 9.09 10.72
C THR A 197 -2.77 10.56 11.11
N ASP A 198 -3.96 11.16 11.09
CA ASP A 198 -4.20 12.56 11.47
C ASP A 198 -3.34 13.51 10.62
N CYS A 199 -3.21 13.17 9.35
CA CYS A 199 -2.46 13.92 8.37
C CYS A 199 -3.27 15.12 7.88
N LYS A 200 -2.59 16.26 7.76
CA LYS A 200 -3.14 17.50 7.23
C LYS A 200 -2.32 17.97 6.04
N GLN A 201 -3.03 18.35 4.98
CA GLN A 201 -2.42 18.98 3.82
C GLN A 201 -2.44 20.48 3.98
N ASN A 202 -1.25 21.10 4.01
CA ASN A 202 -1.12 22.55 3.95
C ASN A 202 -0.72 22.92 2.52
N VAL A 203 -1.59 23.66 1.83
CA VAL A 203 -1.32 24.14 0.46
C VAL A 203 -0.83 25.58 0.55
N GLY A 204 0.46 25.80 0.30
CA GLY A 204 1.06 27.11 0.12
C GLY A 204 1.01 27.56 -1.35
N ASN A 205 1.62 28.71 -1.64
CA ASN A 205 1.67 29.24 -3.01
C ASN A 205 2.47 28.35 -3.96
N ASP A 206 3.58 27.75 -3.48
CA ASP A 206 4.49 26.90 -4.27
C ASP A 206 4.81 25.55 -3.61
N THR A 207 4.33 25.31 -2.39
CA THR A 207 4.60 24.10 -1.62
C THR A 207 3.31 23.43 -1.20
N THR A 208 3.33 22.11 -1.06
CA THR A 208 2.25 21.38 -0.40
C THR A 208 2.86 20.42 0.58
N GLU A 209 2.61 20.67 1.86
CA GLU A 209 3.12 19.86 2.97
C GLU A 209 2.05 18.85 3.37
N TRP A 210 2.51 17.67 3.77
CA TRP A 210 1.64 16.61 4.29
C TRP A 210 2.12 16.19 5.68
N VAL A 211 1.51 16.77 6.70
CA VAL A 211 1.97 16.66 8.10
C VAL A 211 1.07 15.72 8.87
N CYS A 212 1.62 14.62 9.37
CA CYS A 212 0.91 13.62 10.18
C CYS A 212 1.33 13.70 11.64
N SER A 213 0.40 13.45 12.56
CA SER A 213 0.71 13.46 14.01
C SER A 213 1.18 12.12 14.54
N SER A 214 0.92 11.04 13.80
CA SER A 214 1.30 9.68 14.18
C SER A 214 1.97 8.96 13.02
N LEU A 215 2.92 8.09 13.35
CA LEU A 215 3.56 7.17 12.41
C LEU A 215 3.82 5.84 13.13
N LYS A 216 3.36 4.74 12.54
CA LYS A 216 3.61 3.38 13.00
C LYS A 216 4.24 2.61 11.86
N CYS A 217 5.37 1.95 12.11
CA CYS A 217 6.07 1.16 11.10
C CYS A 217 6.22 -0.29 11.56
N GLN A 218 6.12 -1.21 10.61
CA GLN A 218 6.42 -2.62 10.76
C GLN A 218 7.65 -2.97 9.92
N CYS A 219 8.68 -3.49 10.58
CA CYS A 219 9.89 -3.97 9.91
C CYS A 219 9.66 -5.36 9.31
N ARG A 220 10.32 -5.64 8.18
CA ARG A 220 10.46 -6.99 7.64
C ARG A 220 11.68 -7.65 8.26
N ASP A 221 11.46 -8.55 9.20
CA ASP A 221 12.52 -9.21 9.95
C ASP A 221 13.58 -9.82 9.04
N GLY A 222 14.86 -9.56 9.35
CA GLY A 222 15.98 -10.14 8.61
C GLY A 222 16.26 -9.48 7.25
N THR A 223 15.58 -8.38 6.92
CA THR A 223 15.95 -7.54 5.76
C THR A 223 17.07 -6.56 6.12
N ALA A 224 17.72 -5.96 5.12
CA ALA A 224 18.92 -5.14 5.30
C ALA A 224 18.74 -4.04 6.36
N PHE A 225 17.59 -3.36 6.38
CA PHE A 225 17.29 -2.27 7.30
C PHE A 225 16.67 -2.75 8.62
N CYS A 226 16.31 -4.03 8.70
CA CYS A 226 15.58 -4.64 9.81
C CYS A 226 16.36 -5.79 10.45
N GLY A 227 17.66 -5.57 10.65
CA GLY A 227 18.52 -6.49 11.41
C GLY A 227 19.14 -7.64 10.61
N GLY A 228 18.88 -7.75 9.31
CA GLY A 228 19.58 -8.69 8.41
C GLY A 228 20.89 -8.14 7.83
N GLY A 229 21.12 -6.83 7.93
CA GLY A 229 22.35 -6.19 7.49
C GLY A 229 23.56 -6.55 8.37
N ARG A 230 24.78 -6.30 7.86
CA ARG A 230 26.04 -6.55 8.57
C ARG A 230 26.31 -5.60 9.75
N ILE A 231 25.38 -4.70 10.08
CA ILE A 231 25.55 -3.70 11.14
C ILE A 231 24.52 -3.98 12.24
N PRO A 232 24.95 -4.30 13.46
CA PRO A 232 24.04 -4.43 14.59
C PRO A 232 23.44 -3.07 14.94
N GLY A 233 22.13 -2.91 14.79
CA GLY A 233 21.34 -1.87 15.47
C GLY A 233 21.33 -0.46 14.86
N ALA A 234 21.42 -0.29 13.54
CA ALA A 234 21.15 1.02 12.93
C ALA A 234 19.63 1.31 12.90
N PHE A 235 19.10 1.91 13.96
CA PHE A 235 17.76 2.49 13.97
C PHE A 235 17.79 3.78 13.14
N LEU A 236 17.29 3.72 11.91
CA LEU A 236 17.15 4.89 11.06
C LEU A 236 15.96 5.71 11.54
N LEU A 237 16.22 6.83 12.23
CA LEU A 237 15.22 7.88 12.42
C LEU A 237 14.96 8.55 11.07
N PHE A 238 13.85 8.20 10.42
CA PHE A 238 13.34 8.96 9.30
C PHE A 238 12.66 10.21 9.84
N GLU A 239 13.39 11.32 9.97
CA GLU A 239 12.77 12.64 10.04
C GLU A 239 12.28 13.01 8.64
N THR A 240 11.03 12.69 8.35
CA THR A 240 10.37 13.12 7.11
C THR A 240 9.90 14.56 7.29
N HIS A 241 10.74 15.52 6.92
CA HIS A 241 10.22 16.80 6.43
C HIS A 241 9.85 16.59 4.96
N VAL A 242 8.54 16.48 4.69
CA VAL A 242 7.96 16.46 3.34
C VAL A 242 7.28 17.79 3.07
#